data_AF-A0A9D8RDC4-F1
#
_entry.id   AF-A0A9D8RDC4-F1
#
_cell.length_a   1.000
_cell.length_b   1.000
_cell.length_c   1.000
_cell.angle_alpha   90.00
_cell.angle_beta   90.00
_cell.angle_gamma   90.00
#
_symmetry.space_group_name_H-M   'P 1'
#
loop_
_entity.id
_entity.type
_entity.pdbx_description
1 polymer ?
#
loop_
_entity_poly.entity_id
_entity_poly.type
_entity_poly.pdbx_seq_one_letter_code
_entity_poly.pdbx_strand_id
1 'polypeptide(L)'
;MVSLDELQKKIYQNKVNKHFNLTNIHQEFCYIYGEVAEAYDAWYKKMGNEAISLELADIAIYVLGLAEMLGISLEDSILKKMAINEKRVYIDGKKVETTTPQA
;
A
#
# COMPACT_ATOMS: atom_id res chain seq x y z
N MET A 1 6.94 15.72 -10.38
CA MET A 1 6.83 14.65 -9.38
C MET A 1 5.36 14.28 -9.32
N VAL A 2 5.02 12.99 -9.30
CA VAL A 2 3.62 12.52 -9.29
C VAL A 2 3.17 12.39 -7.84
N SER A 3 2.00 12.91 -7.48
CA SER A 3 1.40 12.71 -6.16
C SER A 3 0.74 11.34 -6.06
N LEU A 4 0.82 10.69 -4.90
CA LEU A 4 0.10 9.44 -4.65
C LEU A 4 -1.41 9.68 -4.67
N ASP A 5 -1.90 10.83 -4.21
CA ASP A 5 -3.32 11.18 -4.25
C ASP A 5 -3.81 11.39 -5.69
N GLU A 6 -2.97 11.90 -6.59
CA GLU A 6 -3.27 11.95 -8.03
C GLU A 6 -3.33 10.54 -8.65
N LEU A 7 -2.42 9.66 -8.24
CA LEU A 7 -2.41 8.27 -8.69
C LEU A 7 -3.63 7.50 -8.19
N GLN A 8 -4.02 7.66 -6.93
CA GLN A 8 -5.25 7.09 -6.36
C GLN A 8 -6.46 7.39 -7.24
N LYS A 9 -6.69 8.68 -7.55
CA LYS A 9 -7.78 9.13 -8.41
C LYS A 9 -7.70 8.53 -9.81
N LYS A 10 -6.51 8.48 -10.39
CA LYS A 10 -6.30 7.89 -11.73
C LYS A 10 -6.57 6.39 -11.75
N ILE A 11 -6.14 5.66 -10.72
CA ILE A 11 -6.37 4.22 -10.56
C ILE A 11 -7.85 3.94 -10.39
N TYR A 12 -8.54 4.68 -9.51
CA TYR A 12 -9.98 4.56 -9.32
C TYR A 12 -10.74 4.87 -10.61
N GLN A 13 -10.38 5.95 -11.32
CA GLN A 13 -11.01 6.26 -12.61
C GLN A 13 -10.78 5.14 -13.64
N ASN A 14 -9.61 4.50 -13.64
CA ASN A 14 -9.39 3.33 -14.49
C ASN A 14 -10.29 2.15 -14.09
N LYS A 15 -10.49 1.88 -12.79
CA LYS A 15 -11.46 0.87 -12.32
C LYS A 15 -12.88 1.17 -12.84
N VAL A 16 -13.33 2.44 -12.75
CA VAL A 16 -14.61 2.89 -13.29
C VAL A 16 -14.70 2.62 -14.79
N ASN A 17 -13.69 3.04 -15.55
CA ASN A 17 -13.65 2.91 -17.01
C ASN A 17 -13.61 1.44 -17.47
N LYS A 18 -13.08 0.54 -16.65
CA LYS A 18 -12.98 -0.90 -16.93
C LYS A 18 -14.12 -1.73 -16.33
N HIS A 19 -15.08 -1.09 -15.68
CA HIS A 19 -16.19 -1.77 -14.99
C HIS A 19 -15.71 -2.79 -13.95
N PHE A 20 -14.60 -2.48 -13.27
CA PHE A 20 -14.10 -3.30 -12.17
C PHE A 20 -14.93 -3.09 -10.90
N ASN A 21 -14.64 -3.89 -9.88
CA ASN A 21 -15.25 -3.75 -8.57
C ASN A 21 -15.00 -2.35 -7.97
N LEU A 22 -16.08 -1.72 -7.50
CA LEU A 22 -16.06 -0.39 -6.85
C LEU A 22 -16.72 -0.40 -5.47
N THR A 23 -17.30 -1.52 -5.03
CA THR A 23 -18.14 -1.56 -3.82
C THR A 23 -17.78 -2.68 -2.86
N ASN A 24 -17.24 -3.79 -3.35
CA ASN A 24 -16.90 -4.93 -2.52
C ASN A 24 -15.48 -4.79 -1.94
N ILE A 25 -15.38 -4.21 -0.75
CA ILE A 25 -14.08 -4.00 -0.06
C ILE A 25 -13.39 -5.33 0.28
N HIS A 26 -14.15 -6.37 0.65
CA HIS A 26 -13.56 -7.69 0.95
C HIS A 26 -12.83 -8.26 -0.27
N GLN A 27 -13.40 -8.08 -1.45
CA GLN A 27 -12.79 -8.53 -2.69
C GLN A 27 -11.51 -7.77 -3.03
N GLU A 28 -11.42 -6.47 -2.75
CA GLU A 28 -10.18 -5.71 -2.93
C GLU A 28 -9.04 -6.22 -2.05
N PHE A 29 -9.32 -6.60 -0.78
CA PHE A 29 -8.32 -7.26 0.05
C PHE A 29 -7.87 -8.61 -0.51
N CYS A 30 -8.79 -9.40 -1.06
CA CYS A 30 -8.44 -10.66 -1.73
C CYS A 30 -7.53 -10.45 -2.94
N TYR A 31 -7.77 -9.39 -3.74
CA TYR A 31 -6.88 -9.05 -4.85
C TYR A 31 -5.48 -8.69 -4.36
N ILE A 32 -5.37 -7.84 -3.33
CA ILE A 32 -4.07 -7.50 -2.73
C ILE A 32 -3.32 -8.76 -2.26
N TYR A 33 -4.00 -9.73 -1.63
CA TYR A 33 -3.36 -11.00 -1.26
C TYR A 33 -2.89 -11.81 -2.47
N GLY A 34 -3.64 -11.78 -3.58
CA GLY A 34 -3.24 -12.37 -4.85
C GLY A 34 -1.93 -11.77 -5.37
N GLU A 35 -1.86 -10.44 -5.47
CA GLU A 35 -0.66 -9.75 -5.95
C GLU A 35 0.57 -10.01 -5.06
N VAL A 36 0.38 -10.13 -3.75
CA VAL A 36 1.47 -10.53 -2.83
C VAL A 36 1.96 -11.95 -3.14
N ALA A 37 1.06 -12.87 -3.47
CA ALA A 37 1.43 -14.23 -3.85
C ALA A 37 2.19 -14.23 -5.20
N GLU A 38 1.77 -13.43 -6.17
CA GLU A 38 2.44 -13.29 -7.47
C GLU A 38 3.84 -12.68 -7.31
N ALA A 39 4.00 -11.64 -6.49
CA ALA A 39 5.30 -11.06 -6.18
C ALA A 39 6.25 -12.07 -5.49
N TYR A 40 5.73 -12.87 -4.55
CA TYR A 40 6.51 -13.94 -3.92
C TYR A 40 6.90 -15.01 -4.93
N ASP A 41 5.98 -15.43 -5.79
CA ASP A 41 6.22 -16.42 -6.83
C ASP A 41 7.29 -15.96 -7.81
N ALA A 42 7.25 -14.69 -8.25
CA ALA A 42 8.25 -14.10 -9.13
C ALA A 42 9.66 -14.14 -8.51
N TRP A 43 9.76 -13.82 -7.22
CA TRP A 43 11.01 -13.90 -6.47
C TRP A 43 11.49 -15.36 -6.29
N TYR A 44 10.59 -16.25 -5.86
CA TYR A 44 10.89 -17.66 -5.59
C TYR A 44 11.35 -18.39 -6.86
N LYS A 45 10.70 -18.12 -7.99
CA LYS A 45 11.02 -18.66 -9.32
C LYS A 45 12.21 -17.97 -10.00
N LYS A 46 12.82 -16.96 -9.36
CA LYS A 46 13.98 -16.21 -9.87
C LYS A 46 13.71 -15.57 -11.24
N MET A 47 12.52 -15.01 -11.43
CA MET A 47 12.09 -14.43 -12.71
C MET A 47 12.79 -13.12 -13.09
N GLY A 48 13.64 -12.60 -12.21
CA GLY A 48 14.40 -11.37 -12.42
C GLY A 48 13.73 -10.14 -11.82
N ASN A 49 14.51 -9.07 -11.62
CA ASN A 49 14.07 -7.88 -10.91
C ASN A 49 12.94 -7.13 -11.62
N GLU A 50 12.89 -7.19 -12.96
CA GLU A 50 11.82 -6.56 -13.73
C GLU A 50 10.46 -7.18 -13.42
N ALA A 51 10.36 -8.52 -13.49
CA ALA A 51 9.13 -9.23 -13.12
C ALA A 51 8.72 -8.92 -11.68
N ILE A 52 9.63 -9.07 -10.72
CA ILE A 52 9.36 -8.76 -9.31
C ILE A 52 8.88 -7.31 -9.13
N SER A 53 9.47 -6.36 -9.86
CA SER A 53 9.11 -4.95 -9.75
C SER A 53 7.69 -4.66 -10.25
N LEU A 54 7.22 -5.39 -11.28
CA LEU A 54 5.86 -5.24 -11.79
C LEU A 54 4.84 -5.80 -10.79
N GLU A 55 5.09 -6.99 -10.22
CA GLU A 55 4.17 -7.55 -9.21
C GLU A 55 4.10 -6.69 -7.93
N LEU A 56 5.23 -6.11 -7.50
CA LEU A 56 5.23 -5.14 -6.40
C LEU A 56 4.45 -3.86 -6.76
N ALA A 57 4.48 -3.45 -8.03
CA ALA A 57 3.69 -2.32 -8.50
C ALA A 57 2.20 -2.65 -8.50
N ASP A 58 1.80 -3.88 -8.82
CA ASP A 58 0.40 -4.30 -8.77
C ASP A 58 -0.14 -4.28 -7.33
N ILE A 59 0.63 -4.75 -6.34
CA ILE A 59 0.29 -4.58 -4.92
C ILE A 59 0.04 -3.10 -4.60
N ALA A 60 0.95 -2.21 -5.02
CA ALA A 60 0.83 -0.78 -4.75
C ALA A 60 -0.40 -0.17 -5.44
N ILE A 61 -0.70 -0.57 -6.68
CA ILE A 61 -1.86 -0.10 -7.44
C ILE A 61 -3.15 -0.50 -6.74
N TYR A 62 -3.28 -1.75 -6.27
CA TYR A 62 -4.48 -2.17 -5.55
C TYR A 62 -4.62 -1.47 -4.20
N VAL A 63 -3.53 -1.27 -3.46
CA VAL A 63 -3.57 -0.53 -2.17
C VAL A 63 -3.99 0.93 -2.40
N LEU A 64 -3.46 1.60 -3.42
CA LEU A 64 -3.86 2.97 -3.78
C LEU A 64 -5.32 3.03 -4.24
N GLY A 65 -5.75 2.06 -5.07
CA GLY A 65 -7.15 1.96 -5.49
C GLY A 65 -8.11 1.77 -4.33
N LEU A 66 -7.75 0.91 -3.37
CA LEU A 66 -8.52 0.69 -2.15
C LEU A 66 -8.54 1.94 -1.25
N ALA A 67 -7.43 2.67 -1.13
CA ALA A 67 -7.39 3.91 -0.37
C ALA A 67 -8.38 4.96 -0.94
N GLU A 68 -8.43 5.11 -2.27
CA GLU A 68 -9.40 6.00 -2.93
C GLU A 68 -10.84 5.53 -2.68
N MET A 69 -11.11 4.23 -2.78
CA MET A 69 -12.44 3.66 -2.49
C MET A 69 -12.90 3.93 -1.06
N LEU A 70 -11.97 4.03 -0.11
CA LEU A 70 -12.24 4.31 1.30
C LEU A 70 -12.21 5.81 1.64
N GLY A 71 -11.91 6.68 0.66
CA GLY A 71 -11.78 8.13 0.89
C GLY A 71 -10.57 8.51 1.74
N ILE A 72 -9.48 7.72 1.67
CA ILE A 72 -8.26 7.91 2.44
C ILE A 72 -7.18 8.52 1.54
N SER A 73 -6.52 9.59 1.98
CA SER A 73 -5.21 9.98 1.42
C SER A 73 -4.16 9.02 1.98
N LEU A 74 -3.67 8.11 1.14
CA LEU A 74 -2.58 7.22 1.51
C LEU A 74 -1.26 8.01 1.62
N GLU A 75 -1.10 9.08 0.83
CA GLU A 75 0.05 9.98 0.93
C GLU A 75 0.20 10.53 2.35
N ASP A 76 -0.84 11.19 2.86
CA ASP A 76 -0.87 11.75 4.22
C ASP A 76 -0.67 10.66 5.28
N SER A 77 -1.29 9.49 5.07
CA SER A 77 -1.18 8.34 5.98
C SER A 77 0.25 7.82 6.07
N ILE A 78 0.95 7.72 4.93
CA ILE A 78 2.36 7.30 4.85
C ILE A 78 3.24 8.35 5.53
N LEU A 79 3.09 9.64 5.18
CA LEU A 79 3.90 10.72 5.74
C LEU A 79 3.76 10.78 7.27
N LYS A 80 2.52 10.71 7.77
CA LYS A 80 2.24 10.64 9.21
C LYS A 80 2.89 9.42 9.86
N LYS A 81 2.80 8.26 9.21
CA LYS A 81 3.38 7.01 9.74
C LYS A 81 4.90 7.03 9.75
N MET A 82 5.54 7.62 8.74
CA MET A 82 6.98 7.81 8.66
C MET A 82 7.47 8.69 9.81
N ALA A 83 6.83 9.84 10.04
CA ALA A 83 7.17 10.74 11.15
C ALA A 83 7.02 10.07 12.54
N ILE A 84 6.05 9.15 12.69
CA ILE A 84 5.91 8.33 13.90
C ILE A 84 7.04 7.30 14.00
N ASN A 85 7.39 6.64 12.90
CA ASN A 85 8.40 5.58 12.88
C ASN A 85 9.81 6.13 13.12
N GLU A 86 10.14 7.31 12.61
CA GLU A 86 11.43 8.00 12.83
C GLU A 86 11.70 8.28 14.31
N LYS A 87 10.66 8.58 15.08
CA LYS A 87 10.75 8.86 16.53
C LYS A 87 10.73 7.60 17.38
N ARG A 88 10.50 6.43 16.78
CA ARG A 88 10.26 5.18 17.51
C ARG A 88 11.57 4.57 17.97
N VAL A 89 11.65 4.26 19.25
CA VAL A 89 12.82 3.60 19.86
C VAL A 89 12.60 2.09 19.90
N TYR A 90 13.64 1.35 19.54
CA TYR A 90 13.67 -0.11 19.61
C TYR A 90 14.82 -0.56 20.51
N ILE A 91 14.55 -1.54 21.37
CA ILE A 91 15.57 -2.24 22.18
C ILE A 91 15.38 -3.73 21.91
N ASP A 92 16.45 -4.42 21.50
CA ASP A 92 16.44 -5.84 21.11
C ASP A 92 15.33 -6.20 20.10
N GLY A 93 15.12 -5.33 19.12
CA GLY A 93 14.09 -5.49 18.08
C GLY A 93 12.64 -5.28 18.57
N LYS A 94 12.43 -4.99 19.86
CA LYS A 94 11.12 -4.70 20.43
C LYS A 94 10.90 -3.20 20.50
N LYS A 95 9.71 -2.76 20.04
CA LYS A 95 9.27 -1.37 20.19
C LYS A 95 9.15 -1.06 21.68
N VAL A 96 9.81 0.02 22.11
CA VAL A 96 9.63 0.56 23.46
C VAL A 96 8.58 1.67 23.38
N GLU A 97 7.61 1.65 24.29
CA GLU A 97 6.67 2.76 24.41
C GLU A 97 7.36 3.90 25.16
N THR A 98 7.72 4.96 24.43
CA THR A 98 8.09 6.22 25.06
C THR A 98 6.82 6.88 25.57
N THR A 99 6.57 6.83 26.88
CA THR A 99 5.55 7.68 27.52
C THR A 99 5.92 9.13 27.28
N THR A 100 5.20 9.81 26.40
CA THR A 100 5.27 11.28 26.34
C THR A 100 4.83 11.80 27.71
N PRO A 101 5.60 12.64 28.41
CA PRO A 101 5.09 13.34 29.58
C PRO A 101 3.88 14.16 29.12
N GLN A 102 2.73 13.96 29.77
CA GLN A 102 1.59 14.86 29.60
C GLN A 102 2.03 16.24 30.09
N ALA A 103 2.09 17.20 29.16
CA ALA A 103 2.18 18.63 29.47
C ALA A 103 0.77 19.18 29.69
#